data_AF-A0AA46THX5-F1
#
_entry.id   AF-A0AA46THX5-F1
#
_cell.length_a   1.000
_cell.length_b   1.000
_cell.length_c   1.000
_cell.angle_alpha   90.00
_cell.angle_beta   90.00
_cell.angle_gamma   90.00
#
_symmetry.space_group_name_H-M   'P 1'
#
loop_
_entity.id
_entity.type
_entity.pdbx_description
1 polymer ?
#
loop_
_entity_poly.entity_id
_entity_poly.type
_entity_poly.pdbx_seq_one_letter_code
_entity_poly.pdbx_strand_id
1 'polypeptide(L)' 'MSSAPDPSWPVVVLAAISLVDAIICVRPVPFVAECLEAVRFPRRYWGFLTPIKLAAAAGLVLGLWIPTWRW' A
#
# COMPACT_ATOMS: atom_id res chain seq x y z
N MET A 1 -30.08 -6.17 7.73
CA MET A 1 -28.64 -6.31 8.02
C MET A 1 -28.14 -7.45 7.15
N SER A 2 -27.34 -7.16 6.12
CA SER A 2 -26.93 -8.18 5.14
C SER A 2 -26.03 -9.22 5.82
N SER A 3 -26.47 -10.48 5.82
CA SER A 3 -25.81 -11.63 6.47
C SER A 3 -24.73 -12.29 5.60
N ALA A 4 -24.23 -11.58 4.58
CA ALA A 4 -23.20 -12.10 3.70
C ALA A 4 -21.84 -12.09 4.42
N PRO A 5 -20.99 -13.11 4.25
CA PRO A 5 -19.61 -13.05 4.70
C PRO A 5 -18.96 -11.76 4.18
N ASP A 6 -18.24 -11.03 5.04
CA ASP A 6 -17.53 -9.83 4.60
C ASP A 6 -16.58 -10.21 3.45
N PRO A 7 -16.73 -9.60 2.26
CA PRO A 7 -15.89 -9.93 1.14
C PRO A 7 -14.43 -9.59 1.46
N SER A 8 -13.54 -10.57 1.41
CA SER A 8 -12.09 -10.36 1.60
C SER A 8 -11.39 -9.78 0.36
N TRP A 9 -12.06 -9.80 -0.80
CA TRP A 9 -11.51 -9.33 -2.07
C TRP A 9 -11.03 -7.86 -2.06
N PRO A 10 -11.67 -6.89 -1.38
CA PRO A 10 -11.19 -5.50 -1.34
C PRO A 10 -9.83 -5.40 -0.65
N VAL A 11 -9.62 -6.18 0.41
CA VAL A 11 -8.35 -6.21 1.16
C VAL A 11 -7.24 -6.83 0.32
N VAL A 12 -7.55 -7.90 -0.42
CA VAL A 12 -6.60 -8.53 -1.36
C VAL A 12 -6.21 -7.55 -2.47
N VAL A 13 -7.18 -6.84 -3.05
CA VAL A 13 -6.94 -5.84 -4.10
C VAL A 13 -6.09 -4.68 -3.55
N LEU A 14 -6.42 -4.16 -2.36
CA LEU A 14 -5.64 -3.10 -1.70
C LEU A 14 -4.21 -3.54 -1.40
N ALA A 15 -4.01 -4.79 -0.94
CA ALA A 15 -2.69 -5.34 -0.69
C ALA A 15 -1.87 -5.41 -1.99
N ALA A 16 -2.48 -5.89 -3.09
CA ALA A 16 -1.83 -5.96 -4.39
C ALA A 16 -1.45 -4.57 -4.93
N ILE A 17 -2.37 -3.60 -4.86
CA ILE A 17 -2.12 -2.22 -5.30
C ILE A 17 -0.99 -1.59 -4.48
N SER A 18 -1.04 -1.73 -3.15
CA SER A 18 0.00 -1.20 -2.25
C SER A 18 1.38 -1.78 -2.55
N LEU A 19 1.43 -3.06 -2.92
CA LEU A 19 2.67 -3.76 -3.25
C LEU A 19 3.22 -3.31 -4.62
N VAL A 20 2.37 -3.15 -5.63
CA VAL A 20 2.74 -2.57 -6.93
C VAL A 20 3.26 -1.14 -6.76
N ASP A 21 2.56 -0.34 -5.98
CA ASP A 21 2.89 1.05 -5.70
C ASP A 21 4.22 1.18 -4.93
N ALA A 22 4.51 0.23 -4.03
CA ALA A 22 5.82 0.13 -3.37
C ALA A 22 6.94 -0.18 -4.38
N ILE A 23 6.73 -1.12 -5.31
CA ILE A 23 7.70 -1.49 -6.34
C ILE A 23 8.01 -0.28 -7.24
N ILE A 24 6.97 0.47 -7.65
CA ILE A 24 7.12 1.68 -8.47
C ILE A 24 7.93 2.76 -7.73
N CYS A 25 7.88 2.79 -6.39
CA CYS A 25 8.67 3.71 -5.56
C CYS A 25 10.12 3.25 -5.29
N VAL A 26 10.48 1.97 -5.46
CA VAL A 26 11.87 1.45 -5.23
C VAL A 26 12.90 2.19 -6.08
N ARG A 27 12.58 2.39 -7.35
CA ARG A 27 13.27 3.36 -8.22
C ARG A 27 12.19 4.26 -8.78
N PRO A 28 12.08 5.52 -8.32
CA PRO A 28 11.01 6.40 -8.73
C PRO A 28 11.03 6.50 -10.25
N VAL A 29 10.04 5.87 -10.87
CA VAL A 29 9.78 6.06 -12.30
C VAL A 29 9.61 7.57 -12.54
N PRO A 30 9.99 8.09 -13.71
CA PRO A 30 9.92 9.53 -14.00
C PRO A 30 8.55 10.13 -13.64
N PHE A 31 7.47 9.38 -13.83
CA PHE A 31 6.12 9.77 -13.40
C PHE A 31 5.99 10.07 -11.90
N VAL A 32 6.46 9.16 -11.03
CA VAL A 32 6.38 9.36 -9.57
C VAL A 32 7.30 10.48 -9.13
N ALA A 33 8.48 10.61 -9.74
CA ALA A 33 9.38 11.72 -9.49
C ALA A 33 8.73 13.07 -9.84
N GLU A 34 8.07 13.18 -11.00
CA GLU A 34 7.34 14.38 -11.42
C GLU A 34 6.20 14.73 -10.46
N CYS A 35 5.39 13.76 -10.03
CA CYS A 35 4.34 14.00 -9.05
C CYS A 35 4.89 14.50 -7.71
N LEU A 36 5.98 13.90 -7.22
CA LEU A 36 6.63 14.29 -5.96
C LEU A 36 7.29 15.68 -6.07
N GLU A 37 7.90 15.99 -7.20
CA GLU A 37 8.49 17.31 -7.48
C GLU A 37 7.41 18.39 -7.61
N ALA A 38 6.28 18.10 -8.27
CA ALA A 38 5.14 19.02 -8.40
C ALA A 38 4.56 19.45 -7.06
N VAL A 39 4.54 18.53 -6.07
CA VAL A 39 4.10 18.85 -4.69
C VAL A 39 5.25 19.32 -3.78
N ARG A 40 6.45 19.54 -4.34
CA ARG A 40 7.68 19.95 -3.63
C ARG A 40 8.09 19.02 -2.49
N PHE A 41 7.87 17.72 -2.65
CA PHE A 41 8.23 16.72 -1.65
C PHE A 41 9.76 16.51 -1.57
N PRO A 42 10.39 16.60 -0.39
CA PRO A 42 11.85 16.54 -0.29
C PRO A 42 12.43 15.20 -0.76
N ARG A 43 13.38 15.23 -1.70
CA ARG A 43 14.05 14.04 -2.26
C ARG A 43 14.66 13.10 -1.23
N ARG A 44 15.13 13.63 -0.10
CA ARG A 44 15.67 12.82 1.01
C ARG A 44 14.68 11.81 1.58
N TYR A 45 13.38 12.05 1.40
CA TYR A 45 12.32 11.18 1.94
C TYR A 45 11.73 10.21 0.92
N TRP A 46 12.12 10.27 -0.35
CA TRP A 46 11.51 9.44 -1.40
C TRP A 46 11.72 7.94 -1.13
N GLY A 47 12.89 7.57 -0.60
CA GLY A 47 13.18 6.21 -0.19
C GLY A 47 12.32 5.69 0.97
N PHE A 48 11.66 6.55 1.76
CA PHE A 48 10.75 6.13 2.84
C PHE A 48 9.37 5.72 2.32
N LEU A 49 8.97 6.13 1.11
CA LEU A 49 7.68 5.76 0.55
C LEU A 49 7.58 4.24 0.31
N THR A 50 8.67 3.63 -0.14
CA THR A 50 8.76 2.19 -0.38
C THR A 50 8.53 1.34 0.88
N PRO A 51 9.31 1.49 1.98
CA PRO A 51 9.10 0.69 3.19
C PRO A 51 7.73 0.95 3.84
N ILE A 52 7.19 2.17 3.75
CA ILE A 52 5.84 2.47 4.26
C ILE A 52 4.77 1.71 3.47
N LYS A 53 4.83 1.74 2.14
CA LYS A 53 3.89 1.02 1.27
C LYS A 53 4.01 -0.51 1.43
N LEU A 54 5.23 -1.02 1.59
CA LEU A 54 5.45 -2.43 1.92
C LEU A 54 4.88 -2.80 3.29
N ALA A 55 5.06 -1.95 4.31
CA ALA A 55 4.47 -2.18 5.63
C ALA A 55 2.94 -2.18 5.59
N ALA A 56 2.33 -1.30 4.79
CA ALA A 56 0.89 -1.29 4.56
C ALA A 56 0.42 -2.58 3.87
N ALA A 57 1.09 -3.01 2.79
CA ALA A 57 0.78 -4.27 2.12
C ALA A 57 0.92 -5.47 3.07
N ALA A 58 1.99 -5.52 3.87
CA ALA A 58 2.21 -6.56 4.87
C ALA A 58 1.11 -6.55 5.95
N GLY A 59 0.70 -5.37 6.43
CA GLY A 59 -0.40 -5.23 7.39
C GLY A 59 -1.73 -5.74 6.84
N LEU A 60 -2.03 -5.47 5.56
CA LEU A 60 -3.24 -5.98 4.89
C LEU A 60 -3.20 -7.51 4.73
N VAL A 61 -2.06 -8.08 4.35
CA VAL A 61 -1.88 -9.54 4.25
C VAL A 61 -1.99 -10.21 5.62
N LEU A 62 -1.39 -9.62 6.66
CA LEU A 62 -1.48 -10.12 8.02
C LEU A 62 -2.92 -10.03 8.56
N GLY A 63 -3.66 -8.98 8.23
CA GLY A 63 -5.08 -8.83 8.58
C GLY A 63 -5.98 -9.90 7.93
N LEU A 64 -5.59 -10.43 6.77
CA LEU A 64 -6.27 -11.57 6.14
C LEU A 64 -5.93 -12.91 6.80
N TRP A 65 -4.69 -13.06 7.29
CA TRP A 65 -4.18 -14.30 7.89
C TRP A 65 -4.54 -14.47 9.37
N ILE A 66 -4.78 -13.37 10.10
CA ILE A 66 -5.11 -13.38 11.52
C ILE A 66 -6.63 -13.14 11.67
N PRO A 67 -7.47 -14.20 11.66
CA PRO A 67 -8.93 -14.07 11.72
C PRO A 67 -9.44 -13.43 13.02
N THR A 68 -8.58 -13.22 14.01
CA THR A 68 -8.91 -12.73 15.36
C THR A 68 -8.93 -11.19 15.47
N TRP A 69 -8.44 -10.43 14.48
CA TRP A 69 -8.45 -8.95 14.49
C TRP A 69 -9.75 -8.35 13.90
N ARG A 70 -10.91 -8.94 14.26
CA ARG A 70 -12.23 -8.38 13.95
C ARG A 70 -12.64 -7.41 15.05
N TRP A 71 -12.33 -6.12 14.90
CA TRP A 71 -12.96 -5.02 15.66
C TRP A 71 -14.25 -4.59 14.99
#